data_AF-A0A383DV64-F1
#
_entry.id   AF-A0A383DV64-F1
#
_cell.length_a   1.000
_cell.length_b   1.000
_cell.length_c   1.000
_cell.angle_alpha   90.00
_cell.angle_beta   90.00
_cell.angle_gamma   90.00
#
_symmetry.space_group_name_H-M   'P 1'
#
loop_
_entity.id
_entity.type
_entity.pdbx_description
1 polymer ?
#
loop_
_entity_poly.entity_id
_entity_poly.type
_entity_poly.pdbx_seq_one_letter_code
_entity_poly.pdbx_strand_id
1 'polypeptide(L)'
;MVDQEYSRYTAIDHACWRFIMKISIDFFSKYAHSSYFNGLYETGITKERIPRISDINTKLNNINWRAVPVRGFLPPTIFMQFQAHSILPIASDMRTLNHLTYTPAPDIVHEAAGHSPIIADQSYSRYLSNYGKAASKAIYSRYDHEIYLAIRDLSDIK
;
A
#
# COMPACT_ATOMS: atom_id res chain seq x y z
N MET A 1 12.05 -4.66 -6.58
CA MET A 1 11.69 -5.06 -5.21
C MET A 1 12.89 -4.78 -4.33
N VAL A 2 12.67 -4.33 -3.11
CA VAL A 2 13.75 -4.05 -2.14
C VAL A 2 13.54 -4.89 -0.88
N ASP A 3 14.40 -4.81 0.13
CA ASP A 3 14.04 -5.26 1.48
C ASP A 3 13.19 -4.15 2.16
N GLN A 4 12.25 -4.53 3.03
CA GLN A 4 11.53 -3.55 3.87
C GLN A 4 12.50 -2.81 4.81
N GLU A 5 13.63 -3.41 5.16
CA GLU A 5 14.62 -2.89 6.12
C GLU A 5 13.96 -2.50 7.46
N TYR A 6 13.18 -3.42 8.03
CA TYR A 6 12.31 -3.14 9.18
C TYR A 6 13.05 -2.52 10.38
N SER A 7 14.34 -2.81 10.57
CA SER A 7 15.18 -2.22 11.62
C SER A 7 15.37 -0.70 11.49
N ARG A 8 15.03 -0.09 10.35
CA ARG A 8 15.07 1.36 10.16
C ARG A 8 13.89 2.08 10.80
N TYR A 9 12.78 1.40 11.07
CA TYR A 9 11.67 2.04 11.77
C TYR A 9 12.07 2.34 13.21
N THR A 10 12.01 3.62 13.54
CA THR A 10 12.28 4.12 14.88
C THR A 10 11.05 3.96 15.77
N ALA A 11 11.23 4.20 17.07
CA ALA A 11 10.11 4.29 18.00
C ALA A 11 9.12 5.39 17.60
N ILE A 12 9.59 6.49 16.98
CA ILE A 12 8.77 7.59 16.49
C ILE A 12 7.90 7.12 15.32
N ASP A 13 8.46 6.36 14.37
CA ASP A 13 7.70 5.82 13.22
C ASP A 13 6.56 4.91 13.68
N HIS A 14 6.85 4.01 14.62
CA HIS A 14 5.83 3.16 15.22
C HIS A 14 4.78 3.94 16.01
N ALA A 15 5.16 5.04 16.67
CA ALA A 15 4.21 5.91 17.36
C ALA A 15 3.32 6.68 16.38
N CYS A 16 3.88 7.18 15.27
CA CYS A 16 3.13 7.83 14.19
C CYS A 16 2.10 6.86 13.59
N TRP A 17 2.52 5.62 13.29
CA TRP A 17 1.62 4.58 12.82
C TRP A 17 0.46 4.35 13.79
N ARG A 18 0.76 4.10 15.07
CA ARG A 18 -0.26 3.85 16.09
C ARG A 18 -1.24 5.00 16.24
N PHE A 19 -0.73 6.23 16.20
CA PHE A 19 -1.57 7.43 16.26
C PHE A 19 -2.52 7.51 15.07
N ILE A 20 -2.01 7.32 13.84
CA ILE A 20 -2.83 7.36 12.63
C ILE A 20 -3.87 6.22 12.67
N MET A 21 -3.45 4.99 12.95
CA MET A 21 -4.37 3.85 13.02
C MET A 21 -5.48 4.05 14.05
N LYS A 22 -5.18 4.65 15.22
CA LYS A 22 -6.20 4.94 16.23
C LYS A 22 -7.28 5.89 15.69
N ILE A 23 -6.89 6.96 15.01
CA ILE A 23 -7.81 7.93 14.42
C ILE A 23 -8.58 7.31 13.25
N SER A 24 -7.86 6.68 12.32
CA SER A 24 -8.44 6.06 11.13
C SER A 24 -9.44 4.97 11.48
N ILE A 25 -9.14 4.11 12.44
CA ILE A 25 -10.04 3.03 12.86
C ILE A 25 -11.33 3.59 13.49
N ASP A 26 -11.23 4.59 14.38
CA ASP A 26 -12.44 5.21 14.96
C ASP A 26 -13.31 5.86 13.87
N PHE A 27 -12.70 6.61 12.96
CA PHE A 27 -13.41 7.26 11.87
C PHE A 27 -14.04 6.22 10.92
N PHE A 28 -13.26 5.29 10.38
CA PHE A 28 -13.73 4.30 9.41
C PHE A 28 -14.71 3.29 10.01
N SER A 29 -14.70 3.05 11.33
CA SER A 29 -15.73 2.22 11.97
C SER A 29 -17.16 2.78 11.79
N LYS A 30 -17.29 4.09 11.56
CA LYS A 30 -18.58 4.80 11.41
C LYS A 30 -18.95 5.02 9.95
N TYR A 31 -17.96 5.17 9.07
CA TYR A 31 -18.17 5.67 7.71
C TYR A 31 -17.69 4.75 6.59
N ALA A 32 -16.78 3.81 6.87
CA ALA A 32 -16.31 2.88 5.84
C ALA A 32 -17.24 1.68 5.69
N HIS A 33 -17.15 1.03 4.54
CA HIS A 33 -17.79 -0.26 4.33
C HIS A 33 -17.26 -1.32 5.32
N SER A 34 -18.11 -2.26 5.73
CA SER A 34 -17.79 -3.28 6.75
C SER A 34 -16.57 -4.14 6.40
N SER A 35 -16.29 -4.33 5.11
CA SER A 35 -15.11 -5.06 4.61
C SER A 35 -13.79 -4.43 5.05
N TYR A 36 -13.74 -3.12 5.31
CA TYR A 36 -12.50 -2.47 5.74
C TYR A 36 -12.02 -2.99 7.10
N PHE A 37 -12.91 -3.08 8.09
CA PHE A 37 -12.51 -3.41 9.46
C PHE A 37 -12.07 -4.86 9.61
N ASN A 38 -12.82 -5.79 9.01
CA ASN A 38 -12.43 -7.21 8.96
C ASN A 38 -11.17 -7.38 8.11
N GLY A 39 -11.10 -6.65 6.99
CA GLY A 39 -9.98 -6.64 6.07
C GLY A 39 -8.65 -6.28 6.74
N LEU A 40 -8.63 -5.32 7.68
CA LEU A 40 -7.41 -4.98 8.44
C LEU A 40 -6.79 -6.22 9.10
N TYR A 41 -7.61 -7.06 9.73
CA TYR A 41 -7.13 -8.27 10.39
C TYR A 41 -6.79 -9.37 9.37
N GLU A 42 -7.64 -9.54 8.36
CA GLU A 42 -7.49 -10.56 7.31
C GLU A 42 -6.29 -10.32 6.40
N THR A 43 -5.68 -9.14 6.45
CA THR A 43 -4.50 -8.79 5.66
C THR A 43 -3.26 -8.51 6.50
N GLY A 44 -3.32 -8.78 7.81
CA GLY A 44 -2.16 -8.71 8.70
C GLY A 44 -1.78 -7.28 9.14
N ILE A 45 -2.72 -6.34 9.05
CA ILE A 45 -2.51 -4.97 9.53
C ILE A 45 -2.61 -4.93 11.05
N THR A 46 -1.58 -4.40 11.68
CA THR A 46 -1.48 -4.24 13.13
C THR A 46 -1.81 -2.81 13.54
N LYS A 47 -2.42 -2.63 14.72
CA LYS A 47 -2.83 -1.31 15.22
C LYS A 47 -1.69 -0.57 15.94
N GLU A 48 -0.83 -1.31 16.64
CA GLU A 48 0.12 -0.73 17.60
C GLU A 48 1.52 -0.46 17.04
N ARG A 49 1.89 -1.14 15.96
CA ARG A 49 3.19 -1.05 15.29
C ARG A 49 3.02 -1.19 13.79
N ILE A 50 4.01 -0.71 13.04
CA ILE A 50 4.09 -0.88 11.59
C ILE A 50 4.19 -2.40 11.30
N PRO A 51 3.35 -2.97 10.43
CA PRO A 51 3.37 -4.40 10.14
C PRO A 51 4.62 -4.78 9.34
N ARG A 52 5.13 -5.99 9.57
CA ARG A 52 6.12 -6.59 8.67
C ARG A 52 5.41 -7.06 7.42
N ILE A 53 6.00 -6.84 6.25
CA ILE A 53 5.40 -7.31 4.99
C ILE A 53 5.38 -8.84 4.93
N SER A 54 6.27 -9.54 5.65
CA SER A 54 6.19 -11.00 5.86
C SER A 54 4.90 -11.44 6.53
N ASP A 55 4.41 -10.66 7.50
CA ASP A 55 3.23 -10.99 8.29
C ASP A 55 1.97 -10.70 7.47
N ILE A 56 1.98 -9.59 6.72
CA ILE A 56 0.97 -9.29 5.69
C ILE A 56 0.90 -10.42 4.66
N ASN A 57 2.03 -10.87 4.14
CA ASN A 57 2.11 -11.98 3.18
C ASN A 57 1.52 -13.28 3.72
N THR A 58 1.78 -13.60 4.97
CA THR A 58 1.22 -14.80 5.63
C THR A 58 -0.31 -14.79 5.56
N LYS A 59 -0.92 -13.61 5.65
CA LYS A 59 -2.36 -13.43 5.58
C LYS A 59 -2.89 -13.39 4.14
N LEU A 60 -2.27 -12.57 3.28
CA LEU A 60 -2.67 -12.43 1.86
C LEU A 60 -2.54 -13.74 1.06
N ASN A 61 -1.60 -14.61 1.41
CA ASN A 61 -1.45 -15.90 0.73
C ASN A 61 -2.73 -16.75 0.82
N ASN A 62 -3.53 -16.60 1.88
CA ASN A 62 -4.79 -17.34 2.04
C ASN A 62 -5.86 -16.97 1.00
N ILE A 63 -5.70 -15.81 0.36
CA ILE A 63 -6.62 -15.28 -0.67
C ILE A 63 -5.95 -15.18 -2.05
N ASN A 64 -4.81 -15.86 -2.24
CA ASN A 64 -4.00 -15.85 -3.46
C ASN A 64 -3.45 -14.47 -3.85
N TRP A 65 -3.19 -13.63 -2.85
CA TRP A 65 -2.46 -12.37 -3.01
C TRP A 65 -1.12 -12.43 -2.28
N ARG A 66 -0.22 -11.53 -2.66
CA ARG A 66 1.03 -11.30 -1.92
C ARG A 66 1.37 -9.82 -1.93
N ALA A 67 2.07 -9.35 -0.92
CA ALA A 67 2.65 -8.02 -0.85
C ALA A 67 4.15 -8.06 -1.14
N VAL A 68 4.67 -7.01 -1.77
CA VAL A 68 6.11 -6.82 -1.98
C VAL A 68 6.54 -5.42 -1.55
N PRO A 69 7.64 -5.26 -0.79
CA PRO A 69 8.21 -3.96 -0.50
C PRO A 69 8.74 -3.28 -1.77
N VAL A 70 8.38 -2.00 -1.94
CA VAL A 70 8.90 -1.11 -2.98
C VAL A 70 9.37 0.22 -2.39
N ARG A 71 10.14 0.97 -3.18
CA ARG A 71 10.59 2.33 -2.87
C ARG A 71 10.16 3.27 -3.97
N GLY A 72 9.74 4.46 -3.55
CA GLY A 72 9.33 5.54 -4.45
C GLY A 72 8.16 5.16 -5.34
N PHE A 73 7.97 5.98 -6.37
CA PHE A 73 6.88 5.83 -7.32
C PHE A 73 7.21 4.79 -8.42
N LEU A 74 6.34 3.80 -8.57
CA LEU A 74 6.49 2.77 -9.62
C LEU A 74 6.00 3.30 -10.97
N PRO A 75 6.63 2.88 -12.09
CA PRO A 75 6.05 3.12 -13.41
C PRO A 75 4.64 2.50 -13.50
N PRO A 76 3.64 3.20 -14.08
CA PRO A 76 2.26 2.71 -14.12
C PRO A 76 2.12 1.32 -14.77
N THR A 77 2.87 1.05 -15.83
CA THR A 77 2.87 -0.27 -16.50
C THR A 77 3.33 -1.39 -15.59
N ILE A 78 4.38 -1.15 -14.79
CA ILE A 78 4.91 -2.10 -13.82
C ILE A 78 3.92 -2.31 -12.67
N PHE A 79 3.29 -1.23 -12.19
CA PHE A 79 2.24 -1.34 -11.18
C PHE A 79 1.07 -2.21 -11.66
N MET A 80 0.60 -2.01 -12.90
CA MET A 80 -0.48 -2.82 -13.46
C MET A 80 -0.08 -4.28 -13.65
N GLN A 81 1.18 -4.57 -13.96
CA GLN A 81 1.70 -5.94 -13.99
C GLN A 81 1.69 -6.60 -12.61
N PHE A 82 1.98 -5.86 -11.53
CA PHE A 82 1.84 -6.39 -10.17
C PHE A 82 0.39 -6.78 -9.88
N GLN A 83 -0.56 -5.88 -10.15
CA GLN A 83 -1.98 -6.15 -9.93
C GLN A 83 -2.47 -7.34 -10.76
N ALA A 84 -2.03 -7.45 -12.02
CA ALA A 84 -2.37 -8.58 -12.89
C ALA A 84 -1.99 -9.96 -12.30
N HIS A 85 -0.94 -9.98 -11.47
CA HIS A 85 -0.44 -11.18 -10.79
C HIS A 85 -0.84 -11.26 -9.31
N SER A 86 -1.83 -10.46 -8.87
CA SER A 86 -2.29 -10.40 -7.48
C SER A 86 -1.18 -10.06 -6.49
N ILE A 87 -0.35 -9.07 -6.87
CA ILE A 87 0.76 -8.57 -6.06
C ILE A 87 0.46 -7.14 -5.64
N LEU A 88 0.41 -6.88 -4.34
CA LEU A 88 0.29 -5.55 -3.76
C LEU A 88 1.69 -4.95 -3.52
N PRO A 89 2.17 -3.98 -4.31
CA PRO A 89 3.37 -3.23 -3.97
C PRO A 89 3.09 -2.32 -2.75
N ILE A 90 3.94 -2.39 -1.73
CA ILE A 90 3.83 -1.57 -0.52
C ILE A 90 5.07 -0.68 -0.41
N ALA A 91 4.88 0.64 -0.53
CA ALA A 91 5.89 1.63 -0.20
C ALA A 91 6.30 1.44 1.26
N SER A 92 7.59 1.15 1.50
CA SER A 92 8.05 0.81 2.86
C SER A 92 8.35 2.03 3.72
N ASP A 93 8.40 3.23 3.15
CA ASP A 93 8.68 4.43 3.93
C ASP A 93 7.50 4.83 4.82
N MET A 94 7.80 5.33 6.02
CA MET A 94 6.81 5.93 6.92
C MET A 94 6.85 7.44 6.77
N ARG A 95 5.67 8.10 6.75
CA ARG A 95 5.60 9.57 6.79
C ARG A 95 6.17 10.13 8.10
N THR A 96 6.72 11.33 8.03
CA THR A 96 7.30 12.02 9.19
C THR A 96 6.22 12.62 10.11
N LEU A 97 6.61 12.95 11.35
CA LEU A 97 5.73 13.61 12.33
C LEU A 97 5.10 14.93 11.82
N ASN A 98 5.83 15.71 11.01
CA ASN A 98 5.32 16.98 10.45
C ASN A 98 4.24 16.78 9.37
N HIS A 99 4.09 15.55 8.88
CA HIS A 99 3.21 15.19 7.75
C HIS A 99 2.17 14.14 8.16
N LEU A 100 1.86 14.00 9.46
CA LEU A 100 0.95 12.98 9.96
C LEU A 100 -0.41 12.99 9.25
N THR A 101 -0.98 14.17 9.06
CA THR A 101 -2.33 14.35 8.50
C THR A 101 -2.35 14.14 6.98
N TYR A 102 -1.26 14.45 6.29
CA TYR A 102 -1.17 14.34 4.84
C TYR A 102 0.28 14.29 4.35
N THR A 103 0.52 13.44 3.36
CA THR A 103 1.74 13.43 2.55
C THR A 103 1.35 13.14 1.09
N PRO A 104 1.98 13.82 0.10
CA PRO A 104 1.66 13.59 -1.31
C PRO A 104 2.21 12.26 -1.84
N ALA A 105 3.32 11.78 -1.28
CA ALA A 105 3.93 10.52 -1.69
C ALA A 105 3.26 9.33 -0.98
N PRO A 106 3.05 8.19 -1.67
CA PRO A 106 2.54 6.99 -1.02
C PRO A 106 3.54 6.48 0.02
N ASP A 107 3.01 6.08 1.18
CA ASP A 107 3.76 5.58 2.32
C ASP A 107 3.13 4.27 2.82
N ILE A 108 3.77 3.62 3.79
CA ILE A 108 3.30 2.33 4.30
C ILE A 108 1.91 2.39 4.91
N VAL A 109 1.50 3.54 5.46
CA VAL A 109 0.14 3.74 5.97
C VAL A 109 -0.87 3.67 4.83
N HIS A 110 -0.65 4.43 3.76
CA HIS A 110 -1.54 4.46 2.61
C HIS A 110 -1.66 3.08 1.95
N GLU A 111 -0.53 2.44 1.65
CA GLU A 111 -0.52 1.19 0.91
C GLU A 111 -1.00 0.01 1.77
N ALA A 112 -0.49 -0.12 2.98
CA ALA A 112 -0.83 -1.26 3.84
C ALA A 112 -2.20 -1.08 4.50
N ALA A 113 -2.44 0.02 5.22
CA ALA A 113 -3.70 0.22 5.95
C ALA A 113 -4.83 0.81 5.11
N GLY A 114 -4.52 1.48 3.99
CA GLY A 114 -5.52 2.02 3.07
C GLY A 114 -5.99 0.98 2.05
N HIS A 115 -5.07 0.39 1.28
CA HIS A 115 -5.43 -0.50 0.17
C HIS A 115 -5.54 -1.97 0.54
N SER A 116 -4.68 -2.49 1.43
CA SER A 116 -4.70 -3.92 1.73
C SER A 116 -6.07 -4.42 2.22
N PRO A 117 -6.78 -3.77 3.16
CA PRO A 117 -7.98 -4.34 3.77
C PRO A 117 -9.07 -4.76 2.79
N ILE A 118 -9.34 -3.96 1.76
CA ILE A 118 -10.40 -4.28 0.79
C ILE A 118 -10.03 -5.46 -0.12
N ILE A 119 -8.74 -5.81 -0.24
CA ILE A 119 -8.29 -6.97 -1.02
C ILE A 119 -8.77 -8.29 -0.39
N ALA A 120 -9.05 -8.30 0.92
CA ALA A 120 -9.65 -9.45 1.58
C ALA A 120 -11.04 -9.82 1.02
N ASP A 121 -11.77 -8.84 0.46
CA ASP A 121 -12.99 -9.13 -0.28
C ASP A 121 -12.67 -9.84 -1.61
N GLN A 122 -13.10 -11.09 -1.75
CA GLN A 122 -12.78 -11.92 -2.90
C GLN A 122 -13.30 -11.35 -4.23
N SER A 123 -14.41 -10.61 -4.21
CA SER A 123 -14.95 -9.99 -5.42
C SER A 123 -14.09 -8.82 -5.86
N TYR A 124 -13.69 -7.97 -4.92
CA TYR A 124 -12.77 -6.86 -5.16
C TYR A 124 -11.38 -7.35 -5.59
N SER A 125 -10.84 -8.36 -4.91
CA SER A 125 -9.55 -8.99 -5.26
C SER A 125 -9.55 -9.53 -6.69
N ARG A 126 -10.61 -10.23 -7.12
CA ARG A 126 -10.75 -10.70 -8.51
C ARG A 126 -10.89 -9.55 -9.50
N TYR A 127 -11.69 -8.54 -9.16
CA TYR A 127 -11.84 -7.34 -9.97
C TYR A 127 -10.48 -6.67 -10.20
N LEU A 128 -9.71 -6.45 -9.13
CA LEU A 128 -8.44 -5.75 -9.18
C LEU A 128 -7.39 -6.51 -10.00
N SER A 129 -7.35 -7.85 -9.87
CA SER A 129 -6.49 -8.69 -10.71
C SER A 129 -6.86 -8.60 -12.19
N ASN A 130 -8.16 -8.66 -12.51
CA ASN A 130 -8.64 -8.55 -13.89
C ASN A 130 -8.41 -7.16 -14.47
N TYR A 131 -8.59 -6.12 -13.66
CA TYR A 131 -8.26 -4.75 -14.01
C TYR A 131 -6.78 -4.62 -14.36
N GLY A 132 -5.88 -5.14 -13.53
CA GLY A 132 -4.43 -5.18 -13.82
C GLY A 132 -4.11 -5.89 -15.13
N LYS A 133 -4.74 -7.04 -15.42
CA LYS A 133 -4.55 -7.78 -16.67
C LYS A 133 -4.98 -6.98 -17.90
N ALA A 134 -6.08 -6.24 -17.81
CA ALA A 134 -6.53 -5.37 -18.89
C ALA A 134 -5.60 -4.15 -19.05
N ALA A 135 -5.32 -3.45 -17.95
CA ALA A 135 -4.52 -2.23 -17.94
C ALA A 135 -3.06 -2.46 -18.31
N SER A 136 -2.49 -3.63 -18.02
CA SER A 136 -1.12 -4.00 -18.43
C SER A 136 -0.92 -4.08 -19.94
N LYS A 137 -2.00 -4.11 -20.72
CA LYS A 137 -1.97 -4.07 -22.20
C LYS A 137 -2.14 -2.66 -22.78
N ALA A 138 -2.32 -1.65 -21.92
CA ALA A 138 -2.41 -0.27 -22.36
C ALA A 138 -1.10 0.18 -23.01
N ILE A 139 -1.20 0.97 -24.08
CA ILE A 139 -0.04 1.53 -24.78
C ILE A 139 0.63 2.56 -23.85
N TYR A 140 1.93 2.40 -23.63
CA TYR A 140 2.73 3.34 -22.85
C TYR A 140 3.58 4.18 -23.81
N SER A 141 3.25 5.47 -23.90
CA SER A 141 3.92 6.39 -24.81
C SER A 141 5.18 7.00 -24.18
N ARG A 142 5.99 7.65 -25.02
CA ARG A 142 7.12 8.46 -24.54
C ARG A 142 6.67 9.60 -23.62
N TYR A 143 5.53 10.22 -23.92
CA TYR A 143 4.98 11.29 -23.08
C TYR A 143 4.60 10.77 -21.68
N ASP A 144 3.99 9.59 -21.59
CA ASP A 144 3.68 8.95 -20.30
C ASP A 144 4.95 8.64 -19.48
N HIS A 145 6.05 8.35 -20.18
CA HIS A 145 7.36 8.17 -19.56
C HIS A 145 7.94 9.47 -19.01
N GLU A 146 7.86 10.55 -19.77
CA GLU A 146 8.33 11.87 -19.32
C GLU A 146 7.52 12.39 -18.13
N ILE A 147 6.19 12.18 -18.12
CA ILE A 147 5.32 12.49 -16.98
C ILE A 147 5.68 11.64 -15.75
N TYR A 148 5.91 10.34 -15.94
CA TYR A 148 6.35 9.46 -14.86
C TYR A 148 7.64 9.96 -14.20
N LEU A 149 8.65 10.34 -14.99
CA LEU A 149 9.92 10.84 -14.47
C LEU A 149 9.72 12.14 -13.68
N ALA A 150 8.92 13.07 -14.19
CA ALA A 150 8.63 14.32 -13.49
C ALA A 150 7.91 14.08 -12.14
N ILE A 151 6.93 13.18 -12.09
CA ILE A 151 6.22 12.81 -10.85
C ILE A 151 7.19 12.14 -9.88
N ARG A 152 8.04 11.23 -10.37
CA ARG A 152 9.01 10.52 -9.54
C ARG A 152 9.98 11.49 -8.88
N ASP A 153 10.55 12.42 -9.64
CA ASP A 153 11.48 13.41 -9.12
C ASP A 153 10.83 14.27 -8.02
N LEU A 154 9.58 14.69 -8.22
CA LEU A 154 8.79 15.40 -7.20
C LEU A 154 8.49 14.54 -5.96
N SER A 155 8.29 13.23 -6.13
CA SER A 155 7.99 12.33 -5.02
C SER A 155 9.22 11.99 -4.16
N ASP A 156 10.42 12.05 -4.73
CA ASP A 156 11.68 11.78 -4.04
C ASP A 156 12.16 13.01 -3.22
N ILE A 157 11.71 14.21 -3.56
CA ILE A 157 11.95 15.45 -2.79
C ILE A 157 10.94 15.50 -1.63
N LYS A 158 11.32 14.91 -0.49
CA LYS A 158 10.59 15.01 0.79
C LYS A 158 10.93 16.29 1.55
#